data_AF-A0A3L7X5U5-F1
#
_entry.id   AF-A0A3L7X5U5-F1
#
_cell.length_a   1.000
_cell.length_b   1.000
_cell.length_c   1.000
_cell.angle_alpha   90.00
_cell.angle_beta   90.00
_cell.angle_gamma   90.00
#
_symmetry.space_group_name_H-M   'P 1'
#
loop_
_entity.id
_entity.type
_entity.pdbx_description
1 polymer ?
#
loop_
_entity_poly.entity_id
_entity_poly.type
_entity_poly.pdbx_seq_one_letter_code
_entity_poly.pdbx_strand_id
1 'polypeptide(L)' 'MKKSARSFISVLVFKTEESFFRSGKNNQWQDVLTTEDIQHYNRRINQLLSPAEAAWLENGGRAVDA' A
#
# COMPACT_ATOMS: atom_id res chain seq x y z
N MET A 1 -15.21 4.44 -45.54
CA MET A 1 -14.27 4.80 -44.45
C MET A 1 -14.45 3.80 -43.31
N LYS A 2 -13.51 2.86 -43.12
CA LYS A 2 -13.60 1.87 -42.05
C LYS A 2 -12.86 2.43 -40.83
N LYS A 3 -13.61 2.89 -39.82
CA LYS A 3 -13.03 3.36 -38.55
C LYS A 3 -12.32 2.16 -37.91
N SER A 4 -11.00 2.24 -37.80
CA SER A 4 -10.16 1.20 -37.24
C SER A 4 -10.44 1.05 -35.74
N ALA A 5 -10.82 -0.14 -35.31
CA ALA A 5 -11.09 -0.50 -33.91
C ALA A 5 -9.85 -0.37 -32.99
N ARG A 6 -8.69 0.05 -33.51
CA ARG A 6 -7.48 0.30 -32.73
C ARG A 6 -7.56 1.52 -31.79
N SER A 7 -8.58 2.37 -31.92
CA SER A 7 -8.67 3.60 -31.12
C SER A 7 -9.22 3.40 -29.70
N PHE A 8 -9.68 2.21 -29.32
CA PHE A 8 -10.42 1.99 -28.06
C PHE A 8 -9.75 1.02 -27.08
N ILE A 9 -8.47 0.65 -27.27
CA ILE A 9 -7.77 -0.15 -26.25
C ILE A 9 -7.26 0.82 -25.18
N SER A 10 -8.19 1.25 -24.34
CA SER A 10 -7.97 1.69 -22.98
C SER A 10 -6.87 0.85 -22.35
N VAL A 11 -5.83 1.54 -21.92
CA VAL A 11 -4.64 1.06 -21.21
C VAL A 11 -5.03 -0.03 -20.21
N LEU A 12 -4.73 -1.29 -20.56
CA LEU A 12 -4.90 -2.44 -19.68
C LEU A 12 -3.77 -2.40 -18.65
N VAL A 13 -4.09 -1.87 -17.47
CA VAL A 13 -3.18 -1.66 -16.32
C VAL A 13 -2.60 -2.97 -15.76
N PHE A 14 -3.10 -4.13 -16.18
CA PHE A 14 -2.76 -5.46 -15.64
C PHE A 14 -2.12 -6.42 -16.66
N LYS A 15 -1.34 -5.93 -17.63
CA LYS A 15 -0.89 -6.75 -18.78
C LYS A 15 0.29 -7.68 -18.52
N THR A 16 1.01 -7.58 -17.42
CA THR A 16 2.17 -8.45 -17.15
C THR A 16 2.24 -8.87 -15.68
N GLU A 17 2.76 -10.05 -15.39
CA GLU A 17 2.90 -10.57 -14.01
C GLU A 17 3.72 -9.62 -13.12
N GLU A 18 4.68 -8.91 -13.71
CA GLU A 18 5.53 -7.93 -13.02
C GLU A 18 4.74 -6.68 -12.60
N SER A 19 3.67 -6.34 -13.32
CA SER A 19 2.78 -5.21 -13.00
C SER A 19 1.64 -5.57 -12.04
N PHE A 20 1.47 -6.85 -11.73
CA PHE A 20 0.45 -7.32 -10.79
C PHE A 20 0.73 -6.83 -9.36
N PHE A 21 2.01 -6.86 -8.95
CA PHE A 21 2.43 -6.33 -7.65
C PHE A 21 2.92 -4.89 -7.80
N ARG A 22 2.19 -3.92 -7.24
CA ARG A 22 2.59 -2.50 -7.25
C ARG A 22 3.92 -2.26 -6.54
N SER A 23 4.16 -2.93 -5.40
CA SER A 23 5.46 -2.95 -4.69
C SER A 23 5.39 -3.92 -3.50
N GLY A 24 6.50 -4.61 -3.21
CA GLY A 24 6.65 -5.55 -2.08
C GLY A 24 7.17 -4.95 -0.78
N LYS A 25 7.07 -3.62 -0.62
CA LYS A 25 7.53 -2.89 0.59
C LYS A 25 6.36 -2.63 1.56
N ASN A 26 6.62 -2.74 2.86
CA ASN A 26 5.67 -2.29 3.88
C ASN A 26 5.62 -0.76 3.93
N ASN A 27 4.63 -0.20 4.64
CA ASN A 27 4.53 1.22 4.98
C ASN A 27 4.45 2.22 3.83
N GLN A 28 4.18 1.78 2.59
CA GLN A 28 3.98 2.66 1.43
C GLN A 28 2.83 3.66 1.59
N TRP A 29 1.91 3.41 2.54
CA TRP A 29 0.84 4.34 2.86
C TRP A 29 1.37 5.63 3.50
N GLN A 30 2.53 5.59 4.17
CA GLN A 30 3.13 6.75 4.82
C GLN A 30 3.54 7.84 3.82
N ASP A 31 3.95 7.44 2.61
CA ASP A 31 4.35 8.36 1.54
C ASP A 31 3.15 9.00 0.81
N VAL A 32 1.94 8.48 1.04
CA VAL A 32 0.70 8.95 0.39
C VAL A 32 -0.12 9.84 1.32
N LEU A 33 -0.03 9.59 2.64
CA LEU A 33 -0.81 10.28 3.65
C LEU A 33 -0.15 11.61 4.08
N THR A 34 -1.00 12.55 4.51
CA THR A 34 -0.52 13.81 5.08
C THR A 34 0.07 13.60 6.47
N THR A 35 0.82 14.59 6.98
CA THR A 35 1.38 14.50 8.33
C THR A 35 0.28 14.38 9.40
N GLU A 36 -0.84 15.05 9.20
CA GLU A 36 -2.02 15.00 10.06
C GLU A 36 -2.61 13.59 10.08
N ASP A 37 -2.74 12.95 8.92
CA ASP A 37 -3.22 11.57 8.80
C ASP A 37 -2.31 10.59 9.56
N ILE A 38 -0.98 10.75 9.46
CA ILE A 38 -0.02 9.94 10.22
C ILE A 38 -0.22 10.10 11.73
N GLN A 39 -0.42 11.34 12.20
CA GLN A 39 -0.67 11.59 13.62
C GLN A 39 -1.97 10.95 14.11
N HIS A 40 -3.03 11.02 13.30
CA HIS A 40 -4.30 10.37 13.58
C HIS A 40 -4.17 8.85 13.64
N TYR A 41 -3.45 8.25 12.69
CA TYR A 41 -3.11 6.84 12.69
C TYR A 41 -2.37 6.43 13.97
N ASN A 42 -1.27 7.12 14.31
CA ASN A 42 -0.46 6.82 15.48
C ASN A 42 -1.28 6.89 16.78
N ARG A 43 -2.14 7.91 16.91
CA ARG A 43 -3.04 8.04 18.06
C ARG A 43 -4.00 6.85 18.15
N ARG A 44 -4.58 6.44 17.02
CA ARG A 44 -5.57 5.37 16.99
C ARG A 44 -4.96 4.00 17.27
N ILE A 45 -3.80 3.71 16.68
CA ILE A 45 -3.09 2.44 16.89
C ILE A 45 -2.66 2.29 18.35
N ASN A 46 -2.09 3.32 18.96
CA ASN A 46 -1.67 3.28 20.37
C ASN A 46 -2.83 3.16 21.37
N GLN A 47 -4.07 3.44 20.96
CA GLN A 47 -5.26 3.19 21.78
C GLN A 47 -5.78 1.76 21.67
N LEU A 48 -5.51 1.08 20.55
CA LEU A 48 -6.10 -0.22 20.23
C LEU A 48 -5.15 -1.38 20.49
N LEU A 49 -3.85 -1.16 20.30
CA LEU A 49 -2.84 -2.21 20.26
C LEU A 49 -1.76 -1.96 21.31
N SER A 50 -1.21 -3.04 21.84
CA SER A 50 0.06 -2.99 22.56
C SER A 50 1.21 -2.65 21.60
N PRO A 51 2.35 -2.17 22.12
CA PRO A 51 3.51 -1.85 21.28
C PRO A 51 3.98 -3.02 20.39
N ALA A 52 3.93 -4.27 20.91
CA ALA A 52 4.35 -5.45 20.15
C ALA A 52 3.40 -5.76 18.97
N GLU A 53 2.09 -5.60 19.18
CA GLU A 53 1.08 -5.81 18.13
C GLU A 53 1.16 -4.72 17.06
N ALA A 54 1.38 -3.46 17.45
CA ALA A 54 1.60 -2.37 16.52
C ALA A 54 2.88 -2.60 15.67
N ALA A 55 3.97 -3.00 16.32
CA ALA A 55 5.22 -3.32 15.64
C ALA A 55 5.07 -4.48 14.64
N TRP A 56 4.33 -5.53 15.01
CA TRP A 56 4.01 -6.64 14.10
C TRP A 56 3.12 -6.18 12.94
N LEU A 57 2.13 -5.32 13.18
CA LEU A 57 1.25 -4.80 12.13
C LEU A 57 2.03 -4.01 11.07
N GLU A 58 2.96 -3.16 11.49
CA GLU A 58 3.72 -2.27 10.62
C GLU A 58 4.89 -2.96 9.90
N ASN A 59 5.49 -3.98 10.53
CA ASN A 59 6.74 -4.58 10.06
C ASN A 59 6.62 -6.08 9.77
N GLY A 60 5.47 -6.69 10.03
CA GLY A 60 5.24 -8.12 9.94
C GLY A 60 5.97 -8.92 11.03
N GLY A 61 6.06 -10.23 10.82
CA GLY A 61 6.66 -11.18 11.78
C GLY A 61 8.16 -11.01 12.06
N ARG A 62 8.84 -10.02 11.47
CA ARG A 62 10.25 -9.71 11.77
C ARG A 62 10.43 -8.81 13.01
N ALA A 63 9.35 -8.21 13.53
CA ALA A 63 9.44 -7.27 14.64
C ALA A 63 9.54 -7.89 16.04
N VAL A 64 9.41 -9.21 16.16
CA VAL A 64 9.37 -9.89 17.47
C VAL A 64 10.77 -10.24 18.00
N ASP A 65 11.81 -10.08 17.18
CA ASP A 65 13.18 -10.55 17.47
C ASP A 65 14.25 -9.43 17.53
N ALA A 66 13.87 -8.16 17.69
CA ALA A 66 14.80 -7.02 17.73
C ALA A 66 14.86 -6.34 19.11
#